data_AF-A0A917ETH8-F1
#
_entry.id   AF-A0A917ETH8-F1
#
_cell.length_a   1.000
_cell.length_b   1.000
_cell.length_c   1.000
_cell.angle_alpha   90.00
_cell.angle_beta   90.00
_cell.angle_gamma   90.00
#
_symmetry.space_group_name_H-M   'P 1'
#
loop_
_entity.id
_entity.type
_entity.pdbx_description
1 polymer ?
#
loop_
_entity_poly.entity_id
_entity_poly.type
_entity_poly.pdbx_seq_one_letter_code
_entity_poly.pdbx_strand_id
1 'polypeptide(L)'
;MDAPEGWVPEFKGQRPPFQPGNQVALGNRGTVIHGSRSERHVEPIARQIAKDLRATAGLDYLSTPRFAGPLMDYCRAEARARLLEVWMQDMSMEKQAGAGRVGDPPLEMLRQAEVRARGLAIRIGLYPDVPEDVQEQIAAARKTLAKRADAKQLQANLRESIAADWDRRRQS
;
A
#
# COMPACT_ATOMS: atom_id res chain seq x y z
N MET A 1 31.47 -11.79 27.21
CA MET A 1 31.42 -10.49 26.52
C MET A 1 32.70 -9.81 26.88
N ASP A 2 33.65 -9.78 25.95
CA ASP A 2 34.98 -9.25 26.23
C ASP A 2 34.94 -7.73 26.09
N ALA A 3 35.42 -7.05 27.13
CA ALA A 3 35.49 -5.60 27.14
C ALA A 3 36.48 -5.12 26.06
N PRO A 4 36.23 -3.98 25.41
CA PRO A 4 37.20 -3.41 24.48
C PRO A 4 38.52 -3.12 25.19
N GLU A 5 39.62 -3.24 24.46
CA GLU A 5 40.97 -3.06 24.97
C GLU A 5 41.10 -1.68 25.65
N GLY A 6 41.47 -1.67 26.94
CA GLY A 6 41.58 -0.44 27.75
C GLY A 6 40.31 0.02 28.48
N TRP A 7 39.21 -0.72 28.45
CA TRP A 7 38.00 -0.36 29.21
C TRP A 7 38.11 -0.72 30.70
N VAL A 8 37.85 0.27 31.57
CA VAL A 8 37.80 0.12 33.03
C VAL A 8 36.44 0.59 33.54
N PRO A 9 35.71 -0.20 34.34
CA PRO A 9 34.45 0.22 34.95
C PRO A 9 34.68 1.27 36.05
N GLU A 10 33.86 2.32 36.07
CA GLU A 10 33.82 3.35 37.10
C GLU A 10 33.15 2.84 38.40
N PHE A 11 32.26 1.85 38.31
CA PHE A 11 31.61 1.24 39.48
C PHE A 11 31.34 -0.26 39.32
N LYS A 12 31.19 -0.94 40.46
CA LYS A 12 30.94 -2.39 40.53
C LYS A 12 29.61 -2.73 39.85
N GLY A 13 29.66 -3.50 38.76
CA GLY A 13 28.48 -3.94 37.99
C GLY A 13 28.21 -3.14 36.71
N GLN A 14 29.00 -2.10 36.43
CA GLN A 14 28.95 -1.42 35.13
C GLN A 14 29.33 -2.41 34.03
N ARG A 15 28.54 -2.46 32.95
CA ARG A 15 28.84 -3.28 31.77
C ARG A 15 29.69 -2.47 30.78
N PRO A 16 30.59 -3.11 30.02
CA PRO A 16 31.33 -2.44 28.97
C PRO A 16 30.37 -1.78 27.96
N PRO A 17 30.75 -0.62 27.40
CA PRO A 17 29.96 0.03 26.36
C PRO A 17 29.78 -0.92 25.18
N PHE A 18 28.65 -0.79 24.48
CA PHE A 18 28.42 -1.58 23.27
C PHE A 18 29.55 -1.29 22.26
N GLN A 19 30.25 -2.34 21.82
CA GLN A 19 31.28 -2.19 20.78
C GLN A 19 30.70 -1.52 19.52
N PRO A 20 31.48 -0.69 18.79
CA PRO A 20 31.09 -0.25 17.45
C PRO A 20 30.79 -1.47 16.58
N GLY A 21 29.58 -1.56 16.01
CA GLY A 21 29.13 -2.75 15.27
C GLY A 21 28.45 -3.83 16.13
N ASN A 22 28.23 -3.58 17.42
CA ASN A 22 27.50 -4.49 18.29
C ASN A 22 26.02 -4.59 17.85
N GLN A 23 25.68 -5.71 17.21
CA GLN A 23 24.34 -5.99 16.71
C GLN A 23 23.31 -6.27 17.82
N VAL A 24 23.73 -6.28 19.09
CA VAL A 24 22.84 -6.49 20.24
C VAL A 24 22.02 -5.24 20.57
N ALA A 25 22.51 -4.04 20.26
CA ALA A 25 21.73 -2.80 20.38
C ALA A 25 20.64 -2.68 19.28
N LEU A 26 20.78 -3.44 18.19
CA LEU A 26 19.70 -3.81 17.28
C LEU A 26 18.94 -5.00 17.90
N GLY A 27 18.30 -4.78 19.06
CA GLY A 27 17.79 -5.83 19.95
C GLY A 27 17.27 -7.09 19.26
N ASN A 28 17.95 -8.22 19.43
CA ASN A 28 17.46 -9.59 19.20
C ASN A 28 16.58 -9.88 17.96
N ARG A 29 16.72 -9.14 16.86
CA ARG A 29 16.12 -9.47 15.54
C ARG A 29 17.04 -8.96 14.43
N GLY A 30 17.76 -9.89 13.80
CA GLY A 30 18.75 -9.62 12.78
C GLY A 30 18.20 -9.02 11.49
N THR A 31 19.12 -8.51 10.67
CA THR A 31 18.93 -7.94 9.31
C THR A 31 17.97 -6.74 9.23
N VAL A 32 18.28 -5.79 8.35
CA VAL A 32 17.35 -4.73 7.93
C VAL A 32 15.95 -5.34 7.73
N ILE A 33 14.97 -4.93 8.54
CA ILE A 33 13.61 -5.48 8.47
C ILE A 33 12.94 -4.83 7.27
N HIS A 34 12.59 -5.61 6.25
CA HIS A 34 11.96 -5.18 5.00
C HIS A 34 10.65 -4.38 5.15
N GLY A 35 10.09 -4.23 6.35
CA GLY A 35 8.91 -3.40 6.61
C GLY A 35 7.58 -3.96 6.09
N SER A 36 7.57 -4.97 5.21
CA SER A 36 6.32 -5.49 4.59
C SER A 36 5.31 -6.14 5.56
N ARG A 37 5.73 -6.44 6.81
CA ARG A 37 4.81 -6.91 7.88
C ARG A 37 4.32 -5.77 8.79
N SER A 38 4.83 -4.56 8.62
CA SER A 38 4.52 -3.40 9.45
C SER A 38 3.53 -2.50 8.73
N GLU A 39 2.32 -2.38 9.29
CA GLU A 39 1.27 -1.52 8.71
C GLU A 39 1.72 -0.06 8.61
N ARG A 40 2.63 0.39 9.49
CA ARG A 40 3.21 1.75 9.44
C ARG A 40 4.00 2.02 8.16
N HIS A 41 4.58 1.00 7.54
CA HIS A 41 5.28 1.10 6.25
C HIS A 41 4.37 0.78 5.07
N VAL A 42 3.46 -0.18 5.24
CA VAL A 42 2.57 -0.65 4.16
C VAL A 42 1.47 0.37 3.84
N GLU A 43 0.78 0.90 4.86
CA GLU A 43 -0.41 1.74 4.67
C GLU A 43 -0.13 3.04 3.88
N PRO A 44 0.96 3.79 4.11
CA PRO A 44 1.26 4.99 3.31
C PRO A 44 1.42 4.67 1.82
N ILE A 45 2.13 3.59 1.50
CA ILE A 45 2.34 3.13 0.12
C ILE A 45 1.02 2.67 -0.49
N ALA A 46 0.24 1.87 0.25
CA ALA A 46 -1.07 1.39 -0.20
C ALA A 46 -2.04 2.54 -0.51
N ARG A 47 -2.08 3.58 0.34
CA ARG A 47 -2.90 4.78 0.10
C ARG A 47 -2.47 5.53 -1.16
N GLN A 48 -1.16 5.65 -1.38
CA GLN A 48 -0.64 6.30 -2.57
C GLN A 48 -1.03 5.52 -3.83
N ILE A 49 -0.85 4.18 -3.82
CA ILE A 49 -1.29 3.31 -4.93
C ILE A 49 -2.80 3.45 -5.19
N ALA A 50 -3.62 3.43 -4.14
CA ALA A 50 -5.07 3.56 -4.27
C ALA A 50 -5.48 4.93 -4.85
N LYS A 51 -4.76 5.99 -4.47
CA LYS A 51 -4.97 7.34 -5.02
C LYS A 51 -4.62 7.37 -6.51
N ASP A 52 -3.49 6.82 -6.89
CA ASP A 52 -3.02 6.82 -8.27
C ASP A 52 -3.95 6.01 -9.18
N LEU A 53 -4.38 4.82 -8.74
CA LEU A 53 -5.33 3.99 -9.49
C LEU A 53 -6.68 4.67 -9.72
N ARG A 54 -7.20 5.41 -8.73
CA ARG A 54 -8.46 6.15 -8.89
C ARG A 54 -8.33 7.35 -9.81
N ALA A 55 -7.11 7.89 -9.97
CA ALA A 55 -6.83 8.98 -10.89
C ALA A 55 -6.58 8.49 -12.34
N THR A 56 -6.29 7.21 -12.52
CA THR A 56 -6.06 6.60 -13.84
C THR A 56 -7.34 6.57 -14.66
N ALA A 57 -7.26 7.05 -15.90
CA ALA A 57 -8.36 7.00 -16.85
C ALA A 57 -8.82 5.55 -17.10
N GLY A 58 -10.13 5.31 -17.07
CA GLY A 58 -10.74 3.99 -17.26
C GLY A 58 -10.89 3.16 -15.99
N LEU A 59 -10.29 3.57 -14.87
CA LEU A 59 -10.38 2.93 -13.55
C LEU A 59 -11.23 3.73 -12.55
N ASP A 60 -12.04 4.66 -13.04
CA ASP A 60 -12.96 5.50 -12.27
C ASP A 60 -13.92 4.68 -11.39
N TYR A 61 -14.33 3.51 -11.87
CA TYR A 61 -15.21 2.57 -11.16
C TYR A 61 -14.68 2.14 -9.79
N LEU A 62 -13.36 2.18 -9.57
CA LEU A 62 -12.70 1.89 -8.29
C LEU A 62 -13.03 2.91 -7.18
N SER A 63 -13.61 4.06 -7.54
CA SER A 63 -14.12 5.05 -6.59
C SER A 63 -15.48 4.69 -6.00
N THR A 64 -16.13 3.64 -6.49
CA THR A 64 -17.42 3.20 -5.94
C THR A 64 -17.24 2.40 -4.63
N PRO A 65 -18.21 2.47 -3.68
CA PRO A 65 -18.09 1.78 -2.39
C PRO A 65 -17.88 0.26 -2.50
N ARG A 66 -18.41 -0.37 -3.56
CA ARG A 66 -18.28 -1.81 -3.81
C ARG A 66 -16.81 -2.27 -3.90
N PHE A 67 -15.96 -1.45 -4.52
CA PHE A 67 -14.55 -1.77 -4.72
C PHE A 67 -13.65 -1.24 -3.58
N ALA A 68 -14.18 -0.50 -2.60
CA ALA A 68 -13.36 0.17 -1.59
C ALA A 68 -12.50 -0.81 -0.76
N GLY A 69 -13.10 -1.91 -0.28
CA GLY A 69 -12.38 -2.96 0.45
C GLY A 69 -11.38 -3.73 -0.43
N PRO A 70 -11.85 -4.38 -1.52
CA PRO A 70 -10.99 -5.13 -2.43
C PRO A 70 -9.82 -4.32 -3.01
N LEU A 71 -10.04 -3.04 -3.33
CA LEU A 71 -8.97 -2.14 -3.78
C LEU A 71 -7.90 -1.97 -2.70
N MET A 72 -8.29 -1.70 -1.45
CA MET A 72 -7.32 -1.53 -0.37
C MET A 72 -6.56 -2.83 -0.07
N ASP A 73 -7.22 -3.99 -0.18
CA ASP A 73 -6.54 -5.28 -0.05
C ASP A 73 -5.47 -5.47 -1.14
N TYR A 74 -5.81 -5.15 -2.40
CA TYR A 74 -4.85 -5.14 -3.50
C TYR A 74 -3.69 -4.17 -3.22
N CYS A 75 -3.98 -2.91 -2.90
CA CYS A 75 -2.96 -1.90 -2.67
C CYS A 75 -2.03 -2.25 -1.51
N ARG A 76 -2.52 -2.90 -0.45
CA ARG A 76 -1.67 -3.42 0.62
C ARG A 76 -0.79 -4.57 0.15
N ALA A 77 -1.32 -5.50 -0.63
CA ALA A 77 -0.52 -6.61 -1.17
C ALA A 77 0.59 -6.09 -2.10
N GLU A 78 0.26 -5.15 -2.98
CA GLU A 78 1.19 -4.46 -3.87
C GLU A 78 2.27 -3.69 -3.08
N ALA A 79 1.88 -2.93 -2.06
CA ALA A 79 2.81 -2.22 -1.19
C ALA A 79 3.81 -3.17 -0.48
N ARG A 80 3.35 -4.36 -0.08
CA ARG A 80 4.21 -5.38 0.52
C ARG A 80 5.23 -5.94 -0.48
N ALA A 81 4.82 -6.19 -1.71
CA ALA A 81 5.72 -6.63 -2.78
C ALA A 81 6.81 -5.58 -3.03
N ARG A 82 6.44 -4.31 -3.20
CA ARG A 82 7.40 -3.20 -3.39
C ARG A 82 8.41 -3.06 -2.25
N LEU A 83 7.95 -3.22 -1.00
CA LEU A 83 8.84 -3.20 0.16
C LEU A 83 9.83 -4.36 0.16
N LEU A 84 9.41 -5.55 -0.30
CA LEU A 84 10.29 -6.71 -0.45
C LEU A 84 11.29 -6.52 -1.58
N GLU A 85 10.86 -5.97 -2.72
CA GLU A 85 11.74 -5.63 -3.84
C GLU A 85 12.85 -4.67 -3.41
N VAL A 86 12.48 -3.55 -2.77
CA VAL A 86 13.45 -2.54 -2.30
C VAL A 86 14.44 -3.17 -1.33
N TRP A 87 13.96 -4.01 -0.40
CA TRP A 87 14.83 -4.71 0.54
C TRP A 87 15.81 -5.68 -0.13
N MET A 88 15.42 -6.30 -1.24
CA MET A 88 16.25 -7.26 -1.97
C MET A 88 17.32 -6.60 -2.84
N GLN A 89 17.15 -5.33 -3.23
CA GLN A 89 18.10 -4.60 -4.09
C GLN A 89 19.51 -4.55 -3.50
N ASP A 90 19.63 -4.51 -2.17
CA ASP A 90 20.91 -4.46 -1.46
C ASP A 90 21.51 -5.85 -1.15
N MET A 91 20.92 -6.93 -1.67
CA MET A 91 21.34 -8.30 -1.41
C MET A 91 22.06 -8.95 -2.59
N SER A 92 23.06 -9.77 -2.30
CA SER A 92 23.62 -10.70 -3.29
C SER A 92 22.58 -11.77 -3.67
N MET A 93 22.69 -12.30 -4.89
CA MET A 93 21.80 -13.36 -5.39
C MET A 93 21.76 -14.59 -4.47
N GLU A 94 22.90 -14.99 -3.90
CA GLU A 94 22.97 -16.09 -2.93
C GLU A 94 22.12 -15.82 -1.68
N LYS A 95 22.17 -14.58 -1.15
CA LYS A 95 21.34 -14.18 -0.01
C LYS A 95 19.86 -14.11 -0.37
N GLN A 96 19.53 -13.67 -1.60
CA GLN A 96 18.16 -13.66 -2.11
C GLN A 96 17.58 -15.08 -2.26
N ALA A 97 18.42 -16.04 -2.65
CA ALA A 97 18.07 -17.46 -2.76
C ALA A 97 17.99 -18.19 -1.41
N GLY A 98 18.42 -17.56 -0.32
CA GLY A 98 18.30 -18.10 1.04
C GLY A 98 19.54 -18.79 1.58
N ALA A 99 20.73 -18.59 0.98
CA ALA A 99 21.97 -19.16 1.48
C ALA A 99 22.19 -18.80 2.97
N GLY A 100 22.24 -19.82 3.83
CA GLY A 100 22.51 -19.68 5.27
C GLY A 100 21.37 -19.10 6.11
N ARG A 101 20.12 -19.07 5.60
CA ARG A 101 18.96 -18.54 6.35
C ARG A 101 18.04 -19.62 6.91
N VAL A 102 17.47 -19.33 8.08
CA VAL A 102 16.33 -20.06 8.66
C VAL A 102 15.06 -19.28 8.37
N GLY A 103 14.17 -19.84 7.54
CA GLY A 103 12.90 -19.23 7.10
C GLY A 103 12.78 -19.13 5.58
N ASP A 104 11.68 -18.53 5.10
CA ASP A 104 11.43 -18.38 3.67
C ASP A 104 12.51 -17.51 3.00
N PRO A 105 13.07 -17.96 1.85
CA PRO A 105 13.98 -17.13 1.06
C PRO A 105 13.33 -15.80 0.63
N PRO A 106 14.08 -14.69 0.56
CA PRO A 106 13.57 -13.41 0.04
C PRO A 106 12.82 -13.52 -1.29
N LEU A 107 13.36 -14.28 -2.24
CA LEU A 107 12.73 -14.51 -3.54
C LEU A 107 11.36 -15.19 -3.40
N GLU A 108 11.25 -16.15 -2.48
CA GLU A 108 9.99 -16.85 -2.24
C GLU A 108 8.97 -15.94 -1.54
N MET A 109 9.42 -15.10 -0.60
CA MET A 109 8.58 -14.09 0.04
C MET A 109 8.03 -13.09 -1.00
N LEU A 110 8.88 -12.61 -1.91
CA LEU A 110 8.47 -11.71 -2.98
C LEU A 110 7.47 -12.40 -3.92
N ARG A 111 7.79 -13.61 -4.39
CA ARG A 111 6.93 -14.40 -5.27
C ARG A 111 5.54 -14.59 -4.66
N GLN A 112 5.44 -14.92 -3.37
CA GLN A 112 4.16 -15.07 -2.69
C GLN A 112 3.38 -13.74 -2.62
N ALA A 113 4.07 -12.62 -2.36
CA ALA A 113 3.45 -11.30 -2.33
C ALA A 113 2.91 -10.90 -3.71
N GLU A 114 3.69 -11.11 -4.78
CA GLU A 114 3.30 -10.83 -6.16
C GLU A 114 2.12 -11.70 -6.61
N VAL A 115 2.15 -13.00 -6.32
CA VAL A 115 1.03 -13.92 -6.64
C VAL A 115 -0.26 -13.45 -5.96
N ARG A 116 -0.17 -13.02 -4.70
CA ARG A 116 -1.32 -12.47 -3.97
C ARG A 116 -1.81 -11.17 -4.58
N ALA A 117 -0.90 -10.24 -4.89
CA ALA A 117 -1.24 -8.96 -5.51
C ALA A 117 -1.92 -9.16 -6.87
N ARG A 118 -1.37 -10.05 -7.71
CA ARG A 118 -1.97 -10.43 -9.00
C ARG A 118 -3.37 -11.01 -8.84
N GLY A 119 -3.55 -11.96 -7.93
CA GLY A 119 -4.87 -12.54 -7.66
C GLY A 119 -5.91 -11.49 -7.25
N LEU A 120 -5.52 -10.52 -6.44
CA LEU A 120 -6.40 -9.42 -6.04
C LEU A 120 -6.67 -8.45 -7.20
N ALA A 121 -5.66 -8.13 -8.01
CA ALA A 121 -5.79 -7.29 -9.20
C ALA A 121 -6.79 -7.87 -10.22
N ILE A 122 -6.81 -9.18 -10.42
CA ILE A 122 -7.82 -9.86 -11.26
C ILE A 122 -9.23 -9.64 -10.68
N ARG A 123 -9.41 -9.80 -9.36
CA ARG A 123 -10.71 -9.65 -8.69
C ARG A 123 -11.27 -8.23 -8.73
N ILE A 124 -10.42 -7.23 -8.88
CA ILE A 124 -10.84 -5.83 -9.06
C ILE A 124 -10.85 -5.38 -10.53
N GLY A 125 -10.48 -6.26 -11.47
CA GLY A 125 -10.57 -6.02 -12.91
C GLY A 125 -9.48 -5.11 -13.49
N LEU A 126 -8.26 -5.18 -12.96
CA LEU A 126 -7.12 -4.41 -13.50
C LEU A 126 -6.48 -5.04 -14.76
N TYR A 127 -6.69 -6.33 -15.01
CA TYR A 127 -6.14 -7.04 -16.16
C TYR A 127 -7.18 -7.24 -17.26
N PRO A 128 -6.81 -7.53 -18.51
CA PRO A 128 -7.79 -7.73 -19.59
C PRO A 128 -8.57 -9.05 -19.49
N ASP A 129 -8.04 -10.06 -18.78
CA ASP A 129 -8.63 -11.39 -18.58
C ASP A 129 -9.61 -11.43 -17.38
N VAL A 130 -10.41 -10.37 -17.22
CA VAL A 130 -11.35 -10.23 -16.11
C VAL A 130 -12.48 -11.26 -16.22
N PRO A 131 -12.81 -11.98 -15.13
CA PRO A 131 -14.01 -12.80 -15.06
C PRO A 131 -15.29 -12.02 -15.39
N GLU A 132 -16.25 -12.66 -16.05
CA GLU A 132 -17.50 -12.03 -16.50
C GLU A 132 -18.26 -11.35 -15.35
N ASP A 133 -18.32 -11.99 -14.18
CA ASP A 133 -18.98 -11.43 -12.99
C ASP A 133 -18.33 -10.12 -12.55
N VAL A 134 -17.01 -9.99 -12.64
CA VAL A 134 -16.30 -8.74 -12.30
C VAL A 134 -16.53 -7.68 -13.39
N GLN A 135 -16.64 -8.07 -14.67
CA GLN A 135 -17.02 -7.15 -15.74
C GLN A 135 -18.42 -6.55 -15.53
N GLU A 136 -19.39 -7.37 -15.13
CA GLU A 136 -20.73 -6.91 -14.76
C GLU A 136 -20.70 -5.92 -13.59
N GLN A 137 -19.87 -6.19 -12.59
CA GLN A 137 -19.69 -5.30 -11.44
C GLN A 137 -19.09 -3.96 -11.84
N ILE A 138 -18.11 -3.95 -12.74
CA ILE A 138 -17.53 -2.73 -13.31
C ILE A 138 -18.61 -1.94 -14.08
N ALA A 139 -19.40 -2.61 -14.91
CA ALA A 139 -20.49 -1.99 -15.65
C ALA A 139 -21.54 -1.36 -14.70
N ALA A 140 -21.93 -2.06 -13.64
CA ALA A 140 -22.85 -1.55 -12.63
C ALA A 140 -22.27 -0.36 -11.85
N ALA A 141 -20.97 -0.41 -11.51
CA ALA A 141 -20.27 0.69 -10.86
C ALA A 141 -20.24 1.94 -11.74
N ARG A 142 -19.92 1.80 -13.03
CA ARG A 142 -19.94 2.90 -14.01
C ARG A 142 -21.33 3.51 -14.16
N LYS A 143 -22.38 2.69 -14.26
CA LYS A 143 -23.78 3.18 -14.27
C LYS A 143 -24.11 3.99 -13.00
N THR A 144 -23.61 3.56 -11.85
CA THR A 144 -23.81 4.26 -10.58
C THR A 144 -23.08 5.61 -10.55
N LEU A 145 -21.86 5.67 -11.09
CA LEU A 145 -21.09 6.91 -11.19
C LEU A 145 -21.77 7.91 -12.14
N ALA A 146 -22.25 7.45 -13.30
CA ALA A 146 -23.01 8.29 -14.23
C ALA A 146 -24.24 8.91 -13.56
N LYS A 147 -25.07 8.10 -12.88
CA LYS A 147 -26.23 8.61 -12.14
C LYS A 147 -25.87 9.66 -11.08
N ARG A 148 -24.74 9.49 -10.40
CA ARG A 148 -24.25 10.47 -9.42
C ARG A 148 -23.78 11.77 -10.07
N ALA A 149 -23.14 11.68 -11.24
CA ALA A 149 -22.74 12.86 -12.01
C ALA A 149 -23.97 13.63 -12.49
N ASP A 150 -24.97 12.95 -13.04
CA ASP A 150 -26.23 13.55 -13.49
C ASP A 150 -26.96 14.26 -12.34
N ALA A 151 -27.07 13.60 -11.18
CA ALA A 151 -27.68 14.18 -10.00
C ALA A 151 -26.93 15.44 -9.50
N LYS A 152 -25.60 15.43 -9.56
CA LYS A 152 -24.78 16.59 -9.20
C LYS A 152 -25.00 17.75 -10.18
N GLN A 153 -25.09 17.47 -11.47
CA GLN A 153 -25.37 18.48 -12.49
C GLN A 153 -26.77 19.08 -12.30
N LEU A 154 -27.77 18.25 -12.04
CA LEU A 154 -29.13 18.72 -11.76
C LEU A 154 -29.18 19.64 -10.54
N GLN A 155 -28.47 19.28 -9.47
CA GLN A 155 -28.36 20.14 -8.29
C GLN A 155 -27.68 21.49 -8.59
N ALA A 156 -26.65 21.51 -9.44
CA ALA A 156 -26.00 22.75 -9.87
C ALA A 156 -26.97 23.64 -10.65
N ASN A 157 -27.65 23.09 -11.65
CA ASN A 157 -28.63 23.80 -12.48
C ASN A 157 -29.79 24.37 -11.63
N LEU A 158 -30.27 23.61 -10.64
CA LEU A 158 -31.32 24.07 -9.72
C LEU A 158 -30.85 25.25 -8.87
N ARG A 159 -29.61 25.22 -8.37
CA ARG A 159 -29.04 26.33 -7.59
C ARG A 159 -28.93 27.60 -8.42
N GLU A 160 -28.48 27.48 -9.66
CA GLU A 160 -28.38 28.61 -10.60
C GLU A 160 -29.75 29.20 -10.93
N SER A 161 -30.74 28.35 -11.23
CA SER A 161 -32.11 28.79 -11.51
C SER A 161 -32.75 29.53 -10.33
N ILE A 162 -32.56 29.02 -9.10
CA ILE A 162 -33.03 29.68 -7.88
C ILE A 162 -32.35 31.04 -7.71
N ALA A 163 -31.02 31.11 -7.86
CA ALA A 163 -30.29 32.37 -7.75
C ALA A 163 -30.80 33.42 -8.76
N ALA A 164 -31.00 33.01 -10.02
CA ALA A 164 -31.52 33.88 -11.07
C ALA A 164 -32.97 34.34 -10.83
N ASP A 165 -33.82 33.51 -10.23
CA ASP A 165 -35.18 33.91 -9.83
C ASP A 165 -35.14 34.94 -8.69
N TRP A 166 -34.27 34.75 -7.69
CA TRP A 166 -34.08 35.71 -6.61
C TRP A 166 -33.59 37.07 -7.10
N ASP A 167 -32.63 37.10 -8.03
CA ASP A 167 -32.12 38.36 -8.58
C ASP A 167 -33.18 39.10 -9.41
N ARG A 168 -33.99 38.38 -10.20
CA ARG A 168 -35.11 38.98 -10.94
C ARG A 168 -36.13 39.64 -10.00
N ARG A 169 -36.47 38.98 -8.89
CA ARG A 169 -37.41 39.53 -7.89
C ARG A 169 -36.89 40.76 -7.14
N ARG A 170 -35.57 40.98 -7.07
CA ARG A 170 -35.00 42.20 -6.46
C ARG A 170 -34.97 43.40 -7.41
N GLN A 171 -35.08 43.17 -8.71
CA GLN A 171 -35.04 44.22 -9.75
C GLN A 171 -36.43 44.74 -10.14
N SER A 172 -37.49 44.02 -9.76
CA SER A 172 -38.91 44.41 -9.91
C SER A 172 -39.42 45.12 -8.65
#